data_AF-A0A6G8QB28-F1
#
_entry.id   AF-A0A6G8QB28-F1
#
_cell.length_a   1.000
_cell.length_b   1.000
_cell.length_c   1.000
_cell.angle_alpha   90.00
_cell.angle_beta   90.00
_cell.angle_gamma   90.00
#
_symmetry.space_group_name_H-M   'P 1'
#
loop_
_entity.id
_entity.type
_entity.pdbx_description
1 polymer ?
#
loop_
_entity_poly.entity_id
_entity_poly.type
_entity_poly.pdbx_seq_one_letter_code
_entity_poly.pdbx_strand_id
1 'polypeptide(L)' 'MTKMMNLIDVRNMLGLGTNQVIRLVQSGELRCYRYSGTGVLNKNEVTVDTHGLRFRESDVEELLEASLIR' A
#
# COMPACT_ATOMS: atom_id res chain seq x y z
N MET A 1 -2.26 -16.74 -7.26
CA MET A 1 -2.43 -16.26 -5.87
C MET A 1 -2.04 -14.79 -5.84
N THR A 2 -2.86 -13.91 -5.25
CA THR A 2 -2.52 -12.49 -5.12
C THR A 2 -1.46 -12.33 -4.02
N LYS A 3 -0.25 -11.89 -4.37
CA LYS A 3 0.81 -11.62 -3.40
C LYS A 3 0.53 -10.29 -2.70
N MET A 4 0.59 -10.33 -1.37
CA MET A 4 0.33 -9.19 -0.50
C MET A 4 1.64 -8.73 0.13
N MET A 5 1.93 -7.44 -0.01
CA MET A 5 3.12 -6.77 0.53
C MET A 5 2.77 -6.02 1.79
N ASN A 6 3.71 -5.93 2.73
CA ASN A 6 3.59 -5.04 3.88
C ASN A 6 4.09 -3.63 3.53
N LEU A 7 3.86 -2.65 4.41
CA LEU A 7 4.27 -1.26 4.20
C LEU A 7 5.79 -1.08 3.98
N ILE A 8 6.62 -1.89 4.64
CA ILE A 8 8.09 -1.84 4.50
C ILE A 8 8.49 -2.31 3.10
N ASP A 9 7.88 -3.40 2.60
CA ASP A 9 8.18 -3.89 1.26
C ASP A 9 7.81 -2.83 0.21
N VAL A 10 6.63 -2.22 0.34
CA VAL A 10 6.15 -1.17 -0.59
C VAL A 10 7.05 0.05 -0.58
N ARG A 11 7.42 0.55 0.61
CA ARG A 11 8.29 1.73 0.69
C ARG A 11 9.64 1.47 0.04
N ASN A 12 10.18 0.25 0.19
CA ASN A 12 11.47 -0.14 -0.38
C ASN A 12 11.37 -0.28 -1.90
N MET A 13 10.27 -0.85 -2.40
CA MET A 13 10.00 -0.99 -3.83
C MET A 13 9.82 0.36 -4.53
N LEU A 14 9.08 1.28 -3.92
CA LEU A 14 8.84 2.62 -4.48
C LEU A 14 9.99 3.61 -4.22
N GLY A 15 10.98 3.25 -3.37
CA GLY A 15 12.03 4.18 -2.95
C GLY A 15 11.49 5.38 -2.14
N LEU A 16 10.39 5.20 -1.42
CA LEU A 16 9.68 6.27 -0.70
C LEU A 16 9.80 6.13 0.82
N GLY A 17 9.69 7.25 1.53
CA GLY A 17 9.50 7.26 2.97
C GLY A 17 8.10 6.79 3.36
N THR A 18 7.95 6.22 4.56
CA THR A 18 6.66 5.73 5.10
C THR A 18 5.54 6.78 4.97
N ASN A 19 5.83 8.04 5.29
CA ASN A 19 4.86 9.14 5.19
C ASN A 19 4.41 9.43 3.76
N GLN A 20 5.28 9.23 2.77
CA GLN A 20 4.92 9.41 1.36
C GLN A 20 4.00 8.27 0.89
N VAL A 21 4.27 7.03 1.29
CA VAL A 21 3.38 5.90 1.01
C VAL A 21 2.00 6.13 1.65
N ILE A 22 1.95 6.63 2.89
CA ILE A 22 0.67 6.97 3.54
C ILE A 22 -0.07 8.06 2.76
N ARG A 23 0.63 9.09 2.26
CA ARG A 23 0.01 10.14 1.44
C ARG A 23 -0.58 9.59 0.14
N LEU A 24 0.10 8.67 -0.54
CA LEU A 24 -0.43 8.00 -1.74
C LEU A 24 -1.70 7.21 -1.43
N VAL A 25 -1.77 6.59 -0.26
CA VAL A 25 -2.98 5.91 0.19
C VAL A 25 -4.10 6.93 0.50
N GLN A 26 -3.78 8.02 1.19
CA GLN A 26 -4.74 9.08 1.53
C GLN A 26 -5.26 9.84 0.29
N SER A 27 -4.43 10.01 -0.75
CA SER A 27 -4.84 10.61 -2.02
C SER A 27 -5.65 9.65 -2.90
N GLY A 28 -5.68 8.36 -2.55
CA GLY A 28 -6.35 7.32 -3.33
C GLY A 28 -5.53 6.79 -4.51
N GLU A 29 -4.29 7.24 -4.67
CA GLU A 29 -3.36 6.77 -5.71
C GLU A 29 -2.87 5.34 -5.46
N LEU A 30 -2.75 4.94 -4.19
CA LEU A 30 -2.37 3.58 -3.82
C LEU A 30 -3.45 2.92 -2.97
N ARG A 31 -3.94 1.76 -3.42
CA ARG A 31 -4.91 0.98 -2.65
C ARG A 31 -4.20 0.17 -1.56
N CYS A 32 -4.73 0.24 -0.34
CA CYS A 32 -4.31 -0.62 0.75
C CYS A 32 -5.50 -1.39 1.31
N TYR A 33 -5.18 -2.45 2.05
CA TYR A 33 -6.12 -3.32 2.72
C TYR A 33 -5.63 -3.50 4.14
N ARG A 34 -6.53 -3.42 5.12
CA ARG A 34 -6.19 -3.75 6.50
C ARG A 34 -6.38 -5.23 6.72
N TYR A 35 -5.32 -5.94 7.12
CA TYR A 35 -5.44 -7.30 7.61
C TYR A 35 -5.96 -7.24 9.06
N SER A 36 -7.28 -7.33 9.26
CA SER A 36 -7.77 -7.68 10.59
C SER A 36 -7.32 -9.11 10.87
N GLY A 37 -6.90 -9.44 12.10
CA GLY A 37 -6.51 -10.81 12.48
C GLY A 37 -7.61 -11.88 12.23
N THR A 38 -8.79 -11.47 11.76
CA THR A 38 -9.92 -12.31 11.32
C THR A 38 -9.97 -12.54 9.81
N GLY A 39 -9.01 -12.03 9.03
CA GLY A 39 -8.94 -12.20 7.56
C GLY A 39 -9.86 -11.26 6.76
N VAL A 40 -10.47 -10.26 7.41
CA VAL A 40 -11.38 -9.31 6.75
C VAL A 40 -10.60 -8.10 6.27
N LEU A 41 -10.58 -7.90 4.95
CA LEU A 41 -9.95 -6.76 4.29
C LEU A 41 -10.90 -5.57 4.31
N ASN A 42 -10.72 -4.63 5.26
CA ASN A 42 -11.52 -3.41 5.29
C ASN A 42 -10.86 -2.31 4.43
N LYS A 43 -11.61 -1.74 3.48
CA LYS A 43 -11.13 -0.81 2.45
C LYS A 43 -11.11 0.65 2.92
N ASN A 44 -11.79 0.98 4.02
CA ASN A 44 -12.15 2.37 4.34
C ASN A 44 -11.48 2.95 5.60
N GLU A 45 -10.51 2.25 6.22
CA GLU A 45 -9.97 2.66 7.51
C GLU A 45 -8.43 2.74 7.49
N VAL A 46 -7.91 3.78 6.83
CA VAL A 46 -6.50 4.14 6.89
C VAL A 46 -6.32 5.09 8.08
N THR A 47 -6.43 4.53 9.29
CA THR A 47 -5.97 5.24 10.48
C THR A 47 -4.44 5.30 10.47
N VAL A 48 -3.87 6.25 11.21
CA VAL A 48 -2.40 6.48 11.34
C VAL A 48 -1.65 5.24 11.86
N ASP A 49 -2.37 4.20 12.28
CA ASP A 49 -1.83 2.91 12.62
C ASP A 49 -1.36 2.15 11.36
N THR A 50 -0.06 2.25 11.10
CA THR A 50 0.64 1.58 9.99
C THR A 50 0.70 0.06 10.14
N HIS A 51 0.32 -0.49 11.30
CA HIS A 51 0.31 -1.92 11.55
C HIS A 51 -0.87 -2.59 10.83
N GLY A 52 -0.56 -3.66 10.10
CA GLY A 52 -1.57 -4.46 9.39
C GLY A 52 -1.97 -3.92 8.01
N LEU A 53 -1.32 -2.85 7.52
CA LEU A 53 -1.47 -2.45 6.12
C LEU A 53 -0.88 -3.51 5.20
N ARG A 54 -1.68 -3.87 4.19
CA ARG A 54 -1.32 -4.79 3.12
C ARG A 54 -1.65 -4.18 1.78
N PHE A 55 -0.79 -4.42 0.82
CA PHE A 55 -0.88 -3.87 -0.53
C PHE A 55 -0.79 -5.03 -1.51
N ARG A 56 -1.55 -4.97 -2.61
CA ARG A 56 -1.35 -5.94 -3.69
C ARG A 56 -0.07 -5.56 -4.43
N GLU A 57 0.79 -6.54 -4.68
CA GLU A 57 2.03 -6.31 -5.43
C GLU A 57 1.74 -5.66 -6.80
N SER A 58 0.72 -6.13 -7.52
CA SER A 58 0.29 -5.57 -8.80
C SER A 58 -0.10 -4.09 -8.74
N ASP A 59 -0.77 -3.65 -7.68
CA ASP A 59 -1.22 -2.26 -7.53
C ASP A 59 0.00 -1.33 -7.27
N VAL A 60 1.07 -1.87 -6.66
CA VAL A 60 2.32 -1.15 -6.40
C VAL A 60 3.19 -1.10 -7.66
N GLU A 61 3.26 -2.19 -8.42
CA GLU A 61 3.94 -2.27 -9.71
C GLU A 61 3.33 -1.29 -10.73
N GLU A 62 1.99 -1.28 -10.85
CA GLU A 62 1.28 -0.35 -11.74
C GLU A 62 1.60 1.11 -11.41
N LEU A 63 1.66 1.46 -10.11
CA LEU A 63 2.02 2.80 -9.67
C LEU A 63 3.50 3.14 -9.98
N LEU A 64 4.40 2.17 -9.82
CA LEU A 64 5.82 2.34 -10.12
C LEU A 64 6.04 2.57 -11.61
N GLU A 65 5.40 1.77 -12.46
CA GLU A 65 5.44 1.94 -13.92
C GLU A 65 4.88 3.30 -14.35
N ALA A 66 3.73 3.70 -13.79
CA ALA A 66 3.14 5.01 -14.07
C ALA A 66 4.05 6.18 -13.63
N SER A 67 4.88 5.98 -12.60
CA SER A 67 5.82 6.98 -12.09
C SER A 67 7.12 7.07 -12.90
N LEU A 68 7.52 6.00 -13.59
CA LEU A 68 8.74 5.94 -14.42
C LEU A 68 8.56 6.54 -15.82
N ILE A 69 7.31 6.75 -16.26
CA ILE A 69 6.97 7.30 -17.59
C ILE A 69 6.80 8.84 -17.55
N ARG A 70 7.09 9.50 -16.41
CA ARG A 70 7.09 10.97 -16.25
C ARG A 70 8.50 11.54 -16.27
#